data_AF-A0A1I3HXE8-F1
#
_entry.id   AF-A0A1I3HXE8-F1
#
_cell.length_a   1.000
_cell.length_b   1.000
_cell.length_c   1.000
_cell.angle_alpha   90.00
_cell.angle_beta   90.00
_cell.angle_gamma   90.00
#
_symmetry.space_group_name_H-M   'P 1'
#
loop_
_entity.id
_entity.type
_entity.pdbx_description
1 polymer ?
#
loop_
_entity_poly.entity_id
_entity_poly.type
_entity_poly.pdbx_seq_one_letter_code
_entity_poly.pdbx_strand_id
1 'polypeptide(L)'
;MSHSSSKHTDNRPINVIRTVKQSAMNHWQSLLPACGIDVPAKGKHGACPICGGTDRFHFIDDNHHGDWHCRQCDQPNHGDGLDLVARTKGITILTAAKQVADVLAMPLPELKPVKEQPRTMKPIAERIAVLVAKSIRGESQYLAKKGLHCPNQRLLQDSLLLVTQTLDGTITGAQTIKPNGEKYLVSGTRKKGSVIPVCEIAGMPDTIIITEGYATALTIRQLHNGAVLAAIDESNLLNVAGLVRKQWPASKIILAADNDWHEPEERDKNGKLKKPPKLSMAG
;
A
#
# COMPACT_ATOMS: atom_id res chain seq x y z
N MET A 1 45.97 -9.54 -32.18
CA MET A 1 44.56 -9.64 -32.62
C MET A 1 43.74 -10.33 -31.53
N SER A 2 42.45 -9.98 -31.45
CA SER A 2 41.40 -10.53 -30.58
C SER A 2 41.54 -10.35 -29.05
N HIS A 3 40.94 -9.27 -28.54
CA HIS A 3 40.38 -9.25 -27.17
C HIS A 3 38.86 -9.45 -27.29
N SER A 4 38.41 -10.66 -26.94
CA SER A 4 36.99 -11.00 -26.86
C SER A 4 36.41 -10.34 -25.60
N SER A 5 35.61 -9.30 -25.79
CA SER A 5 34.89 -8.61 -24.72
C SER A 5 33.71 -9.46 -24.26
N SER A 6 33.85 -10.11 -23.11
CA SER A 6 32.77 -10.80 -22.41
C SER A 6 31.68 -9.79 -22.02
N LYS A 7 30.56 -9.79 -22.73
CA LYS A 7 29.36 -9.04 -22.35
C LYS A 7 28.78 -9.69 -21.09
N HIS A 8 29.03 -9.11 -19.92
CA HIS A 8 28.31 -9.47 -18.71
C HIS A 8 26.81 -9.18 -18.89
N THR A 9 26.02 -10.22 -19.12
CA THR A 9 24.56 -10.15 -19.10
C THR A 9 24.09 -10.04 -17.65
N ASP A 10 23.59 -8.88 -17.28
CA ASP A 10 23.10 -8.58 -15.95
C ASP A 10 21.77 -9.31 -15.68
N ASN A 11 21.84 -10.43 -14.95
CA ASN A 11 20.77 -11.41 -14.75
C ASN A 11 19.71 -11.01 -13.69
N ARG A 12 19.53 -9.71 -13.43
CA ARG A 12 18.48 -9.22 -12.50
C ARG A 12 17.08 -9.32 -13.13
N PRO A 13 16.02 -9.64 -12.36
CA PRO A 13 14.64 -9.74 -12.88
C PRO A 13 14.17 -8.53 -13.70
N ILE A 14 14.58 -7.33 -13.27
CA ILE A 14 14.24 -6.08 -13.98
C ILE A 14 14.84 -6.01 -15.38
N ASN A 15 16.02 -6.59 -15.59
CA ASN A 15 16.65 -6.64 -16.90
C ASN A 15 15.98 -7.67 -17.79
N VAL A 16 15.61 -8.84 -17.26
CA VAL A 16 14.83 -9.83 -18.01
C VAL A 16 13.54 -9.19 -18.52
N ILE A 17 12.77 -8.54 -17.64
CA ILE A 17 11.54 -7.85 -18.03
C ILE A 17 11.80 -6.79 -19.11
N ARG A 18 12.84 -5.97 -18.94
CA ARG A 18 13.19 -4.93 -19.92
C ARG A 18 13.61 -5.51 -21.27
N THR A 19 14.44 -6.55 -21.27
CA THR A 19 14.88 -7.24 -22.49
C THR A 19 13.70 -7.83 -23.23
N VAL A 20 12.81 -8.53 -22.52
CA VAL A 20 11.61 -9.13 -23.14
C VAL A 20 10.71 -8.05 -23.73
N LYS A 21 10.45 -6.95 -23.00
CA LYS A 21 9.64 -5.83 -23.54
C LYS A 21 10.26 -5.25 -24.82
N GLN A 22 11.59 -5.04 -24.82
CA GLN A 22 12.31 -4.52 -25.99
C GLN A 22 12.22 -5.48 -27.19
N SER A 23 12.35 -6.78 -26.94
CA SER A 23 12.31 -7.79 -28.00
C SER A 23 10.90 -8.10 -28.50
N ALA A 24 9.87 -7.84 -27.69
CA ALA A 24 8.47 -7.97 -28.07
C ALA A 24 7.94 -6.76 -28.87
N MET A 25 8.70 -5.66 -28.95
CA MET A 25 8.29 -4.45 -29.67
C MET A 25 7.86 -4.77 -31.10
N ASN A 26 6.75 -4.18 -31.54
CA ASN A 26 6.11 -4.40 -32.85
C ASN A 26 5.47 -5.78 -33.08
N HIS A 27 5.60 -6.72 -32.13
CA HIS A 27 5.12 -8.09 -32.32
C HIS A 27 3.86 -8.42 -31.50
N TRP A 28 3.37 -7.50 -30.67
CA TRP A 28 2.29 -7.74 -29.70
C TRP A 28 0.98 -8.26 -30.30
N GLN A 29 0.57 -7.77 -31.48
CA GLN A 29 -0.63 -8.27 -32.18
C GLN A 29 -0.55 -9.79 -32.47
N SER A 30 0.66 -10.32 -32.67
CA SER A 30 0.90 -11.76 -32.89
C SER A 30 1.27 -12.52 -31.61
N LEU A 31 1.98 -11.87 -30.68
CA LEU A 31 2.43 -12.49 -29.44
C LEU A 31 1.29 -12.74 -28.44
N LEU A 32 0.31 -11.83 -28.37
CA LEU A 32 -0.80 -11.96 -27.43
C LEU A 32 -1.64 -13.22 -27.71
N PRO A 33 -2.09 -13.49 -28.95
CA PRO A 33 -2.77 -14.75 -29.28
C PRO A 33 -1.90 -15.99 -29.01
N ALA A 34 -0.60 -15.93 -29.30
CA ALA A 34 0.33 -17.02 -29.00
C ALA A 34 0.52 -17.26 -27.49
N CYS A 35 0.29 -16.22 -26.67
CA CYS A 35 0.18 -16.32 -25.22
C CYS A 35 -1.23 -16.78 -24.76
N GLY A 36 -2.16 -17.08 -25.66
CA GLY A 36 -3.54 -17.46 -25.35
C GLY A 36 -4.42 -16.27 -24.96
N ILE A 37 -4.15 -15.08 -25.49
CA ILE A 37 -4.87 -13.84 -25.19
C ILE A 37 -5.39 -13.25 -26.50
N ASP A 38 -6.71 -13.35 -26.69
CA ASP A 38 -7.36 -12.78 -27.84
C ASP A 38 -7.50 -11.26 -27.67
N VAL A 39 -7.03 -10.51 -28.67
CA VAL A 39 -7.20 -9.06 -28.73
C VAL A 39 -7.76 -8.66 -30.09
N PRO A 40 -8.56 -7.59 -30.17
CA PRO A 40 -8.98 -7.04 -31.45
C PRO A 40 -7.77 -6.56 -32.26
N ALA A 41 -7.98 -6.34 -33.56
CA ALA A 41 -6.97 -5.72 -34.42
C ALA A 41 -6.57 -4.33 -33.89
N LYS A 42 -5.33 -3.90 -34.13
CA LYS A 42 -4.82 -2.58 -33.76
C LYS A 42 -5.82 -1.48 -34.13
N GLY A 43 -6.09 -0.58 -33.19
CA GLY A 43 -7.02 0.54 -33.33
C GLY A 43 -8.50 0.14 -33.27
N LYS A 44 -8.82 -1.13 -32.98
CA LYS A 44 -10.21 -1.62 -32.88
C LYS A 44 -10.60 -1.92 -31.44
N HIS A 45 -11.90 -1.80 -31.21
CA HIS A 45 -12.54 -2.15 -29.94
C HIS A 45 -12.99 -3.61 -29.96
N GLY A 46 -13.05 -4.24 -28.79
CA GLY A 46 -13.49 -5.63 -28.66
C GLY A 46 -13.66 -6.08 -27.22
N ALA A 47 -13.72 -7.41 -27.06
CA ALA A 47 -13.84 -8.03 -25.76
C ALA A 47 -12.58 -7.83 -24.91
N CYS A 48 -12.77 -7.64 -23.60
CA CYS A 48 -11.68 -7.41 -22.67
C CYS A 48 -11.18 -8.75 -22.10
N PRO A 49 -9.91 -9.12 -22.29
CA PRO A 49 -9.36 -10.37 -21.74
C PRO A 49 -9.33 -10.39 -20.20
N ILE A 50 -9.27 -9.22 -19.57
CA ILE A 50 -9.18 -9.08 -18.11
C ILE A 50 -10.53 -9.18 -17.42
N CYS A 51 -11.56 -8.45 -17.90
CA CYS A 51 -12.85 -8.34 -17.20
C CYS A 51 -14.02 -9.02 -17.91
N GLY A 52 -13.81 -9.59 -19.10
CA GLY A 52 -14.85 -10.25 -19.88
C GLY A 52 -15.90 -9.32 -20.51
N GLY A 53 -15.74 -8.00 -20.43
CA GLY A 53 -16.58 -7.05 -21.16
C GLY A 53 -16.51 -7.26 -22.67
N THR A 54 -17.52 -6.84 -23.43
CA THR A 54 -17.70 -7.23 -24.84
C THR A 54 -17.17 -6.21 -25.86
N ASP A 55 -17.11 -4.92 -25.54
CA ASP A 55 -16.84 -3.83 -26.51
C ASP A 55 -15.97 -2.67 -25.97
N ARG A 56 -15.60 -2.71 -24.68
CA ARG A 56 -14.94 -1.59 -23.98
C ARG A 56 -13.42 -1.64 -23.98
N PHE A 57 -12.84 -2.74 -24.45
CA PHE A 57 -11.41 -2.91 -24.58
C PHE A 57 -10.94 -2.38 -25.94
N HIS A 58 -9.85 -1.62 -25.94
CA HIS A 58 -9.23 -1.06 -27.13
C HIS A 58 -7.75 -1.46 -27.14
N PHE A 59 -7.34 -2.18 -28.18
CA PHE A 59 -5.94 -2.47 -28.46
C PHE A 59 -5.35 -1.34 -29.31
N ILE A 60 -4.60 -0.45 -28.68
CA ILE A 60 -4.12 0.80 -29.29
C ILE A 60 -2.80 0.54 -30.03
N ASP A 61 -1.82 -0.02 -29.32
CA ASP A 61 -0.47 -0.35 -29.81
C ASP A 61 0.18 0.71 -30.73
N ASP A 62 -0.02 1.99 -30.40
CA ASP A 62 0.55 3.10 -31.17
C ASP A 62 2.05 3.29 -30.89
N ASN A 63 2.52 2.92 -29.70
CA ASN A 63 3.95 2.98 -29.34
C ASN A 63 4.66 1.64 -29.50
N HIS A 64 4.03 0.66 -30.17
CA HIS A 64 4.60 -0.67 -30.43
C HIS A 64 4.90 -1.51 -29.17
N HIS A 65 4.34 -1.14 -28.02
CA HIS A 65 4.50 -1.81 -26.73
C HIS A 65 3.32 -2.73 -26.37
N GLY A 66 2.34 -2.89 -27.25
CA GLY A 66 1.11 -3.63 -26.99
C GLY A 66 0.14 -2.82 -26.14
N ASP A 67 0.15 -1.49 -26.29
CA ASP A 67 -0.63 -0.57 -25.47
C ASP A 67 -2.12 -0.87 -25.58
N TRP A 68 -2.81 -0.89 -24.44
CA TRP A 68 -4.23 -1.16 -24.38
C TRP A 68 -4.93 -0.32 -23.33
N HIS A 69 -6.24 -0.15 -23.49
CA HIS A 69 -7.10 0.50 -22.52
C HIS A 69 -8.47 -0.17 -22.46
N CYS A 70 -9.02 -0.31 -21.24
CA CYS A 70 -10.37 -0.81 -21.02
C CYS A 70 -11.16 0.17 -20.16
N ARG A 71 -12.33 0.60 -20.63
CA ARG A 71 -13.21 1.52 -19.88
C ARG A 71 -13.93 0.88 -18.68
N GLN A 72 -13.86 -0.45 -18.54
CA GLN A 72 -14.56 -1.20 -17.48
C GLN A 72 -13.64 -1.70 -16.36
N CYS A 73 -12.36 -1.98 -16.67
CA CYS A 73 -11.44 -2.50 -15.67
C CYS A 73 -11.21 -1.50 -14.54
N ASP A 74 -10.92 -2.02 -13.35
CA ASP A 74 -10.43 -1.21 -12.23
C ASP A 74 -9.07 -0.57 -12.58
N GLN A 75 -8.77 0.55 -11.92
CA GLN A 75 -7.51 1.26 -12.10
C GLN A 75 -6.30 0.43 -11.58
N PRO A 76 -5.18 0.34 -12.33
CA PRO A 76 -4.98 0.96 -13.65
C PRO A 76 -5.78 0.21 -14.72
N ASN A 77 -6.53 0.93 -15.53
CA ASN A 77 -7.40 0.33 -16.56
C ASN A 77 -6.78 0.39 -17.98
N HIS A 78 -5.45 0.55 -18.03
CA HIS A 78 -4.60 0.59 -19.22
C HIS A 78 -3.24 -0.03 -18.86
N GLY A 79 -2.45 -0.36 -19.88
CA GLY A 79 -1.12 -0.94 -19.72
C GLY A 79 -0.46 -1.27 -21.05
N ASP A 80 0.68 -1.95 -20.99
CA ASP A 80 1.37 -2.51 -22.15
C ASP A 80 1.03 -4.00 -22.35
N GLY A 81 1.55 -4.60 -23.42
CA GLY A 81 1.25 -5.97 -23.78
C GLY A 81 1.73 -6.98 -22.73
N LEU A 82 2.81 -6.68 -22.01
CA LEU A 82 3.30 -7.56 -20.94
C LEU A 82 2.40 -7.47 -19.70
N ASP A 83 1.93 -6.27 -19.35
CA ASP A 83 0.92 -6.06 -18.32
C ASP A 83 -0.38 -6.80 -18.65
N LEU A 84 -0.81 -6.76 -19.91
CA LEU A 84 -1.99 -7.48 -20.37
C LEU A 84 -1.87 -9.00 -20.13
N VAL A 85 -0.70 -9.58 -20.42
CA VAL A 85 -0.42 -11.01 -20.17
C VAL A 85 -0.49 -11.33 -18.69
N ALA A 86 0.16 -10.51 -17.85
CA ALA A 86 0.18 -10.73 -16.41
C ALA A 86 -1.22 -10.66 -15.80
N ARG A 87 -2.02 -9.66 -16.18
CA ARG A 87 -3.34 -9.41 -15.62
C ARG A 87 -4.40 -10.39 -16.10
N THR A 88 -4.38 -10.76 -17.37
CA THR A 88 -5.31 -11.76 -17.93
C THR A 88 -5.12 -13.12 -17.24
N LYS A 89 -3.88 -13.47 -16.89
CA LYS A 89 -3.54 -14.78 -16.29
C LYS A 89 -3.40 -14.77 -14.76
N GLY A 90 -3.48 -13.61 -14.11
CA GLY A 90 -3.28 -13.49 -12.66
C GLY A 90 -1.87 -13.87 -12.17
N ILE A 91 -0.84 -13.63 -12.98
CA ILE A 91 0.56 -13.99 -12.70
C ILE A 91 1.44 -12.76 -12.50
N THR A 92 2.65 -12.95 -11.94
CA THR A 92 3.61 -11.85 -11.79
C THR A 92 4.16 -11.40 -13.15
N ILE A 93 4.54 -10.13 -13.29
CA ILE A 93 5.14 -9.56 -14.51
C ILE A 93 6.39 -10.35 -14.95
N LEU A 94 7.20 -10.86 -14.02
CA LEU A 94 8.36 -11.70 -14.36
C LEU A 94 7.93 -13.05 -14.96
N THR A 95 6.86 -13.66 -14.45
CA THR A 95 6.33 -14.92 -14.98
C THR A 95 5.72 -14.70 -16.37
N ALA A 96 5.00 -13.59 -16.56
CA ALA A 96 4.54 -13.17 -17.87
C ALA A 96 5.71 -12.94 -18.84
N ALA A 97 6.81 -12.33 -18.39
CA ALA A 97 7.97 -12.07 -19.24
C ALA A 97 8.63 -13.36 -19.73
N LYS A 98 8.69 -14.39 -18.88
CA LYS A 98 9.17 -15.71 -19.26
C LYS A 98 8.31 -16.34 -20.35
N GLN A 99 6.98 -16.32 -20.19
CA GLN A 99 6.06 -16.84 -21.20
C GLN A 99 6.19 -16.13 -22.55
N VAL A 100 6.30 -14.79 -22.54
CA VAL A 100 6.51 -14.02 -23.77
C VAL A 100 7.86 -14.34 -24.41
N ALA A 101 8.91 -14.55 -23.62
CA ALA A 101 10.22 -14.95 -24.13
C ALA A 101 10.21 -16.35 -24.77
N ASP A 102 9.47 -17.29 -24.18
CA ASP A 102 9.29 -18.64 -24.73
C ASP A 102 8.59 -18.58 -26.09
N VAL A 103 7.53 -17.75 -26.21
CA VAL A 103 6.83 -17.50 -27.49
C VAL A 103 7.76 -16.82 -28.50
N LEU A 104 8.61 -15.90 -28.07
CA LEU A 104 9.62 -15.24 -28.91
C LEU A 104 10.78 -16.18 -29.31
N ALA A 105 10.83 -17.41 -28.80
CA ALA A 105 11.97 -18.32 -28.91
C ALA A 105 13.31 -17.65 -28.52
N MET A 106 13.26 -16.71 -27.57
CA MET A 106 14.43 -15.97 -27.13
C MET A 106 15.15 -16.74 -26.03
N PRO A 107 16.49 -16.94 -26.14
CA PRO A 107 17.25 -17.51 -25.05
C PRO A 107 17.24 -16.51 -23.88
N LEU A 108 16.50 -16.83 -22.83
CA LEU A 108 16.63 -16.12 -21.57
C LEU A 108 17.91 -16.60 -20.88
N PRO A 109 18.71 -15.70 -20.29
CA PRO A 109 19.75 -16.14 -19.38
C PRO A 109 19.09 -17.02 -18.33
N GLU A 110 19.68 -18.18 -18.05
CA GLU A 110 19.26 -18.98 -16.91
C GLU A 110 19.32 -18.06 -15.70
N LEU A 111 18.14 -17.65 -15.22
CA LEU A 111 18.03 -17.03 -13.92
C LEU A 111 18.56 -18.11 -13.00
N LYS A 112 19.81 -17.95 -12.54
CA LYS A 112 20.31 -18.69 -11.39
C LYS A 112 19.13 -18.67 -10.44
N PRO A 113 18.62 -19.83 -9.96
CA PRO A 113 17.50 -19.83 -9.05
C PRO A 113 17.84 -18.73 -8.08
N VAL A 114 17.04 -17.67 -8.10
CA VAL A 114 17.16 -16.67 -7.07
C VAL A 114 16.97 -17.58 -5.90
N LYS A 115 18.05 -17.83 -5.16
CA LYS A 115 17.88 -18.22 -3.79
C LYS A 115 16.94 -17.11 -3.38
N GLU A 116 15.67 -17.44 -3.22
CA GLU A 116 14.93 -16.92 -2.09
C GLU A 116 15.81 -17.34 -0.90
N GLN A 117 16.96 -16.67 -0.74
CA GLN A 117 17.17 -15.91 0.44
C GLN A 117 15.85 -15.16 0.51
N PRO A 118 14.96 -15.50 1.47
CA PRO A 118 14.24 -14.40 2.07
C PRO A 118 15.35 -13.38 2.23
N ARG A 119 15.27 -12.21 1.57
CA ARG A 119 15.93 -11.07 2.19
C ARG A 119 15.38 -11.20 3.59
N THR A 120 16.20 -11.65 4.53
CA THR A 120 15.81 -11.79 5.92
C THR A 120 15.62 -10.34 6.28
N MET A 121 14.42 -9.84 5.94
CA MET A 121 14.01 -8.51 6.25
C MET A 121 14.07 -8.59 7.74
N LYS A 122 15.10 -7.95 8.29
CA LYS A 122 15.29 -7.84 9.72
C LYS A 122 13.89 -7.67 10.33
N PRO A 123 13.54 -8.45 11.36
CA PRO A 123 12.23 -8.37 11.99
C PRO A 123 11.77 -6.92 12.07
N ILE A 124 10.49 -6.66 11.79
CA ILE A 124 9.99 -5.28 11.67
C ILE A 124 10.41 -4.44 12.89
N ALA A 125 10.41 -5.04 14.09
CA ALA A 125 10.92 -4.45 15.32
C ALA A 125 12.36 -3.91 15.21
N GLU A 126 13.30 -4.67 14.66
CA GLU A 126 14.69 -4.21 14.46
C GLU A 126 14.77 -3.04 13.47
N ARG A 127 13.98 -3.09 12.39
CA ARG A 127 13.95 -2.00 11.39
C ARG A 127 13.41 -0.72 12.02
N ILE A 128 12.35 -0.82 12.82
CA ILE A 128 11.78 0.32 13.54
C ILE A 128 12.75 0.82 14.62
N ALA A 129 13.45 -0.07 15.33
CA ALA A 129 14.47 0.32 16.30
C ALA A 129 15.58 1.17 15.66
N VAL A 130 16.01 0.84 14.44
CA VAL A 130 16.97 1.66 13.68
C VAL A 130 16.39 3.04 13.33
N LEU A 131 15.12 3.13 12.95
CA LEU A 131 14.48 4.43 12.68
C LEU A 131 14.35 5.27 13.96
N VAL A 132 14.01 4.61 15.07
CA VAL A 132 13.94 5.22 16.40
C VAL A 132 15.32 5.74 16.83
N ALA A 133 16.40 4.98 16.62
CA ALA A 133 17.75 5.41 16.95
C ALA A 133 18.23 6.60 16.08
N LYS A 134 17.76 6.70 14.83
CA LYS A 134 18.06 7.82 13.93
C LYS A 134 17.20 9.06 14.14
N SER A 135 16.13 8.93 14.91
CA SER A 135 15.23 10.04 15.17
C SER A 135 15.75 10.96 16.28
N ILE A 136 15.40 12.24 16.19
CA ILE A 136 15.69 13.24 17.22
C ILE A 136 14.44 13.55 18.04
N ARG A 137 14.62 14.19 19.20
CA ARG A 137 13.52 14.75 19.99
C ARG A 137 13.30 16.20 19.59
N GLY A 138 12.04 16.58 19.36
CA GLY A 138 11.69 17.95 18.99
C GLY A 138 10.19 18.18 18.87
N GLU A 139 9.82 19.28 18.22
CA GLU A 139 8.43 19.65 17.97
C GLU A 139 8.01 19.31 16.54
N SER A 140 6.82 18.72 16.40
CA SER A 140 6.27 18.41 15.09
C SER A 140 5.56 19.62 14.49
N GLN A 141 5.99 20.08 13.31
CA GLN A 141 5.28 21.10 12.54
C GLN A 141 3.83 20.70 12.23
N TYR A 142 3.56 19.41 12.03
CA TYR A 142 2.21 18.89 11.82
C TYR A 142 1.32 19.12 13.06
N LEU A 143 1.83 18.77 14.26
CA LEU A 143 1.08 18.98 15.51
C LEU A 143 0.90 20.47 15.80
N ALA A 144 1.92 21.29 15.57
CA ALA A 144 1.84 22.75 15.72
C ALA A 144 0.73 23.34 14.82
N LYS A 145 0.64 22.92 13.54
CA LYS A 145 -0.45 23.31 12.63
C LYS A 145 -1.83 22.83 13.08
N LYS A 146 -1.89 21.74 13.85
CA LYS A 146 -3.12 21.26 14.50
C LYS A 146 -3.43 21.98 15.81
N GLY A 147 -2.66 23.00 16.19
CA GLY A 147 -2.83 23.73 17.44
C GLY A 147 -2.34 22.97 18.68
N LEU A 148 -1.59 21.88 18.49
CA LEU A 148 -1.09 21.03 19.56
C LEU A 148 0.38 21.31 19.82
N HIS A 149 0.67 21.89 20.98
CA HIS A 149 2.03 22.06 21.47
C HIS A 149 2.44 20.84 22.29
N CYS A 150 3.13 19.91 21.64
CA CYS A 150 3.63 18.68 22.26
C CYS A 150 5.16 18.66 22.08
N PRO A 151 5.95 19.07 23.09
CA PRO A 151 7.40 18.97 23.01
C PRO A 151 7.84 17.50 23.06
N ASN A 152 9.11 17.24 22.75
CA ASN A 152 9.76 15.93 22.87
C ASN A 152 9.17 14.80 22.00
N GLN A 153 8.53 15.16 20.89
CA GLN A 153 8.09 14.19 19.90
C GLN A 153 9.28 13.60 19.15
N ARG A 154 9.08 12.40 18.61
CA ARG A 154 10.09 11.70 17.84
C ARG A 154 10.04 12.16 16.38
N LEU A 155 11.13 12.75 15.89
CA LEU A 155 11.22 13.26 14.52
C LEU A 155 12.26 12.47 13.74
N LEU A 156 11.85 11.91 12.61
CA LEU A 156 12.76 11.31 11.63
C LEU A 156 12.87 12.31 10.47
N GLN A 157 14.02 12.99 10.37
CA GLN A 157 14.13 14.24 9.60
C GLN A 157 13.06 15.23 10.12
N ASP A 158 12.21 15.77 9.24
CA ASP A 158 11.13 16.69 9.63
C ASP A 158 9.76 15.99 9.84
N SER A 159 9.72 14.66 9.72
CA SER A 159 8.48 13.89 9.87
C SER A 159 8.31 13.35 11.29
N LEU A 160 7.11 13.47 11.84
CA LEU A 160 6.74 12.82 13.09
C LEU A 160 6.76 11.31 12.91
N LEU A 161 7.53 10.59 13.72
CA LEU A 161 7.64 9.12 13.70
C LEU A 161 6.85 8.52 14.87
N LEU A 162 5.82 7.75 14.54
CA LEU A 162 4.92 7.10 15.48
C LEU A 162 5.12 5.59 15.42
N VAL A 163 5.61 4.98 16.49
CA VAL A 163 5.75 3.51 16.56
C VAL A 163 4.37 2.88 16.70
N THR A 164 4.10 1.84 15.91
CA THR A 164 2.88 1.04 16.07
C THR A 164 3.21 -0.26 16.78
N GLN A 165 2.29 -0.72 17.63
CA GLN A 165 2.46 -1.94 18.42
C GLN A 165 1.13 -2.66 18.65
N THR A 166 1.19 -3.89 19.12
CA THR A 166 0.05 -4.59 19.73
C THR A 166 -0.23 -4.07 21.15
N LEU A 167 -1.36 -4.48 21.73
CA LEU A 167 -1.74 -4.12 23.10
C LEU A 167 -0.73 -4.61 24.16
N ASP A 168 0.01 -5.69 23.87
CA ASP A 168 1.08 -6.24 24.72
C ASP A 168 2.45 -5.55 24.54
N GLY A 169 2.54 -4.53 23.67
CA GLY A 169 3.77 -3.80 23.42
C GLY A 169 4.66 -4.36 22.31
N THR A 170 4.30 -5.47 21.66
CA THR A 170 5.10 -5.99 20.54
C THR A 170 5.08 -5.02 19.36
N ILE A 171 6.26 -4.57 18.91
CA ILE A 171 6.37 -3.61 17.80
C ILE A 171 5.89 -4.25 16.50
N THR A 172 4.98 -3.56 15.82
CA THR A 172 4.36 -4.02 14.57
C THR A 172 4.72 -3.18 13.36
N GLY A 173 5.39 -2.04 13.57
CA GLY A 173 5.75 -1.10 12.52
C GLY A 173 5.83 0.34 13.01
N ALA A 174 5.64 1.28 12.08
CA ALA A 174 5.55 2.69 12.39
C ALA A 174 4.76 3.47 11.31
N GLN A 175 4.20 4.61 11.71
CA GLN A 175 3.62 5.61 10.84
C GLN A 175 4.49 6.88 10.87
N THR A 176 4.76 7.47 9.71
CA THR A 176 5.37 8.80 9.60
C THR A 176 4.34 9.83 9.18
N ILE A 177 4.33 11.01 9.79
CA ILE A 177 3.49 12.15 9.40
C ILE A 177 4.38 13.31 9.00
N LYS A 178 4.30 13.73 7.74
CA LYS A 178 5.06 14.88 7.21
C LYS A 178 4.54 16.21 7.74
N PRO A 179 5.31 17.31 7.66
CA PRO A 179 4.85 18.65 8.01
C PRO A 179 3.58 19.15 7.29
N ASN A 180 3.26 18.58 6.12
CA ASN A 180 2.05 18.90 5.36
C ASN A 180 0.83 18.02 5.77
N GLY A 181 1.01 17.08 6.70
CA GLY A 181 -0.04 16.18 7.18
C GLY A 181 -0.19 14.88 6.41
N GLU A 182 0.59 14.64 5.35
CA GLU A 182 0.60 13.34 4.68
C GLU A 182 1.13 12.26 5.63
N LYS A 183 0.37 11.16 5.73
CA LYS A 183 0.66 10.02 6.61
C LYS A 183 1.10 8.83 5.77
N TYR A 184 2.17 8.16 6.16
CA TYR A 184 2.69 6.96 5.48
C TYR A 184 3.00 5.88 6.49
N LEU A 185 2.69 4.62 6.16
CA LEU A 185 3.16 3.47 6.94
C LEU A 185 4.54 3.04 6.46
N VAL A 186 5.44 2.77 7.39
CA VAL A 186 6.74 2.19 7.08
C VAL A 186 6.53 0.81 6.44
N SER A 187 7.20 0.53 5.32
CA SER A 187 7.04 -0.73 4.59
C SER A 187 7.22 -1.95 5.49
N GLY A 188 6.26 -2.87 5.44
CA GLY A 188 6.18 -4.05 6.31
C GLY A 188 5.46 -3.84 7.65
N THR A 189 4.89 -2.65 7.89
CA THR A 189 4.03 -2.41 9.05
C THR A 189 2.74 -3.22 8.96
N ARG A 190 2.42 -3.96 10.02
CA ARG A 190 1.11 -4.60 10.17
C ARG A 190 0.11 -3.57 10.68
N LYS A 191 -0.83 -3.12 9.85
CA LYS A 191 -1.85 -2.13 10.25
C LYS A 191 -2.95 -2.74 11.14
N LYS A 192 -3.57 -3.83 10.67
CA LYS A 192 -4.73 -4.44 11.32
C LYS A 192 -4.41 -4.84 12.76
N GLY A 193 -5.14 -4.25 13.71
CA GLY A 193 -5.00 -4.53 15.13
C GLY A 193 -3.78 -3.89 15.82
N SER A 194 -3.01 -3.07 15.10
CA SER A 194 -1.94 -2.27 15.70
C SER A 194 -2.48 -0.93 16.19
N VAL A 195 -1.84 -0.41 17.23
CA VAL A 195 -2.19 0.85 17.88
C VAL A 195 -0.97 1.75 18.02
N ILE A 196 -1.20 3.05 18.18
CA ILE A 196 -0.21 4.02 18.63
C ILE A 196 -0.65 4.51 20.01
N PRO A 197 -0.04 4.03 21.10
CA PRO A 197 -0.37 4.51 22.43
C PRO A 197 0.20 5.93 22.64
N VAL A 198 -0.59 6.83 23.23
CA VAL A 198 -0.11 8.16 23.65
C VAL A 198 0.36 8.18 25.12
N CYS A 199 0.13 7.09 25.84
CA CYS A 199 0.56 6.88 27.22
C CYS A 199 0.83 5.39 27.44
N GLU A 200 1.60 5.06 28.48
CA GLU A 200 1.82 3.67 28.86
C GLU A 200 0.50 3.02 29.31
N ILE A 201 0.23 1.81 28.80
CA ILE A 201 -0.95 1.04 29.17
C ILE A 201 -0.57 0.18 30.37
N ALA A 202 -0.79 0.71 31.58
CA ALA A 202 -0.48 0.00 32.82
C ALA A 202 -1.71 -0.76 33.37
N GLY A 203 -1.50 -2.01 33.79
CA GLY A 203 -2.50 -2.80 34.51
C GLY A 203 -3.78 -3.09 33.72
N MET A 204 -4.93 -3.00 34.41
CA MET A 204 -6.26 -3.13 33.82
C MET A 204 -6.97 -1.76 33.86
N PRO A 205 -6.95 -0.98 32.77
CA PRO A 205 -7.57 0.35 32.77
C PRO A 205 -9.09 0.24 32.78
N ASP A 206 -9.76 0.99 33.65
CA ASP A 206 -11.23 1.02 33.72
C ASP A 206 -11.87 1.58 32.45
N THR A 207 -11.18 2.53 31.79
CA THR A 207 -11.63 3.16 30.54
C THR A 207 -10.49 3.25 29.53
N ILE A 208 -10.79 2.82 28.30
CA ILE A 208 -9.89 2.89 27.15
C ILE A 208 -10.56 3.72 26.07
N ILE A 209 -9.89 4.78 25.62
CA ILE A 209 -10.36 5.64 24.54
C ILE A 209 -9.57 5.31 23.28
N ILE A 210 -10.27 4.99 22.20
CA ILE A 210 -9.69 4.68 20.90
C ILE A 210 -10.05 5.82 19.95
N THR A 211 -9.05 6.49 19.40
CA THR A 211 -9.24 7.53 18.39
C THR A 211 -8.85 7.02 17.01
N GLU A 212 -9.31 7.70 15.97
CA GLU A 212 -8.85 7.43 14.62
C GLU A 212 -7.37 7.79 14.46
N GLY A 213 -7.03 9.04 14.78
CA GLY A 213 -5.71 9.63 14.55
C GLY A 213 -4.97 10.01 15.83
N TYR A 214 -3.64 10.12 15.70
CA TYR A 214 -2.74 10.46 16.80
C TYR A 214 -2.94 11.89 17.36
N ALA A 215 -3.23 12.88 16.51
CA ALA A 215 -3.51 14.23 16.96
C ALA A 215 -4.76 14.27 17.87
N THR A 216 -5.85 13.62 17.45
CA THR A 216 -7.07 13.47 18.26
C THR A 216 -6.78 12.75 19.58
N ALA A 217 -5.95 11.70 19.56
CA ALA A 217 -5.52 11.01 20.79
C ALA A 217 -4.78 11.94 21.76
N LEU A 218 -3.89 12.81 21.25
CA LEU A 218 -3.19 13.80 22.07
C LEU A 218 -4.15 14.81 22.68
N THR A 219 -5.12 15.32 21.92
CA THR A 219 -6.16 16.22 22.44
C THR A 219 -6.95 15.57 23.57
N ILE A 220 -7.41 14.34 23.37
CA ILE A 220 -8.16 13.59 24.40
C ILE A 220 -7.28 13.33 25.62
N ARG A 221 -6.00 13.03 25.43
CA ARG A 221 -5.08 12.79 26.54
C ARG A 221 -4.91 14.00 27.45
N GLN A 222 -5.09 15.22 26.94
CA GLN A 222 -5.08 16.44 27.76
C GLN A 222 -6.35 16.59 28.61
N LEU A 223 -7.45 15.90 28.23
CA LEU A 223 -8.75 16.01 28.88
C LEU A 223 -9.10 14.80 29.74
N HIS A 224 -8.42 13.67 29.56
CA HIS A 224 -8.78 12.40 30.20
C HIS A 224 -7.56 11.59 30.68
N ASN A 225 -7.66 11.05 31.89
CA ASN A 225 -6.57 10.30 32.54
C ASN A 225 -6.47 8.82 32.12
N GLY A 226 -7.48 8.27 31.43
CA GLY A 226 -7.50 6.87 30.97
C GLY A 226 -6.50 6.55 29.86
N ALA A 227 -6.42 5.26 29.52
CA ALA A 227 -5.57 4.77 28.43
C ALA A 227 -6.12 5.26 27.09
N VAL A 228 -5.29 5.94 26.30
CA VAL A 228 -5.68 6.49 24.99
C VAL A 228 -4.82 5.87 23.90
N LEU A 229 -5.50 5.35 22.86
CA LEU A 229 -4.89 4.63 21.74
C LEU A 229 -5.35 5.27 20.44
N ALA A 230 -4.43 5.59 19.53
CA ALA A 230 -4.79 5.91 18.15
C ALA A 230 -4.78 4.64 17.28
N ALA A 231 -5.84 4.47 16.49
CA ALA A 231 -6.05 3.32 15.62
C ALA A 231 -5.36 3.44 14.25
N ILE A 232 -4.53 4.46 14.03
CA ILE A 232 -3.84 4.76 12.75
C ILE A 232 -4.77 5.44 11.74
N ASP A 233 -5.92 4.82 11.44
CA ASP A 233 -6.98 5.32 10.55
C ASP A 233 -8.35 4.69 10.88
N GLU A 234 -9.40 5.14 10.19
CA GLU A 234 -10.80 4.76 10.45
C GLU A 234 -11.06 3.27 10.17
N SER A 235 -10.34 2.71 9.20
CA SER A 235 -10.51 1.30 8.80
C SER A 235 -10.02 0.32 9.87
N ASN A 236 -9.26 0.78 10.85
CA ASN A 236 -8.68 -0.04 11.91
C ASN A 236 -9.36 0.16 13.28
N LEU A 237 -10.25 1.13 13.44
CA LEU A 237 -10.99 1.40 14.69
C LEU A 237 -11.67 0.15 15.26
N LEU A 238 -12.50 -0.53 14.46
CA LEU A 238 -13.23 -1.72 14.90
C LEU A 238 -12.32 -2.90 15.23
N ASN A 239 -11.20 -3.05 14.49
CA ASN A 239 -10.22 -4.09 14.77
C ASN A 239 -9.56 -3.87 16.14
N VAL A 240 -9.18 -2.62 16.44
CA VAL A 240 -8.60 -2.26 17.74
C VAL A 240 -9.64 -2.43 18.85
N ALA A 241 -10.88 -1.98 18.65
CA ALA A 241 -11.95 -2.12 19.63
C ALA A 241 -12.22 -3.59 19.99
N GLY A 242 -12.26 -4.47 18.99
CA GLY A 242 -12.42 -5.92 19.22
C GLY A 242 -11.26 -6.53 20.02
N LEU A 243 -10.02 -6.13 19.72
CA LEU A 243 -8.86 -6.59 20.49
C LEU A 243 -8.86 -6.07 21.93
N VAL A 244 -9.23 -4.80 22.12
CA VAL A 244 -9.36 -4.18 23.44
C VAL A 244 -10.43 -4.90 24.26
N ARG A 245 -11.61 -5.16 23.69
CA ARG A 245 -12.68 -5.91 24.38
C ARG A 245 -12.24 -7.33 24.76
N LYS A 246 -11.44 -7.99 23.92
CA LYS A 246 -10.90 -9.32 24.21
C LYS A 246 -9.87 -9.29 25.35
N GLN A 247 -8.99 -8.28 25.36
CA GLN A 247 -7.92 -8.15 26.36
C GLN A 247 -8.45 -7.68 27.72
N TRP A 248 -9.39 -6.73 27.72
CA TRP A 248 -10.00 -6.18 28.92
C TRP A 248 -11.54 -6.20 28.81
N PRO A 249 -12.18 -7.35 29.11
CA PRO A 249 -13.62 -7.54 28.92
C PRO A 249 -14.50 -6.61 29.75
N ALA A 250 -14.02 -6.12 30.90
CA ALA A 250 -14.77 -5.26 31.81
C ALA A 250 -14.56 -3.75 31.55
N SER A 251 -13.55 -3.36 30.77
CA SER A 251 -13.24 -1.95 30.55
C SER A 251 -14.33 -1.27 29.72
N LYS A 252 -14.59 0.00 30.03
CA LYS A 252 -15.37 0.89 29.18
C LYS A 252 -14.54 1.24 27.95
N ILE A 253 -15.10 1.05 26.76
CA ILE A 253 -14.47 1.41 25.49
C ILE A 253 -15.18 2.64 24.94
N ILE A 254 -14.44 3.69 24.65
CA ILE A 254 -14.96 4.91 24.03
C ILE A 254 -14.28 5.05 22.67
N LEU A 255 -15.08 5.12 21.59
CA LEU A 255 -14.58 5.44 20.26
C LEU A 255 -14.73 6.94 20.04
N ALA A 256 -13.62 7.65 19.85
CA ALA A 256 -13.61 9.08 19.57
C ALA A 256 -13.01 9.30 18.18
N ALA A 257 -13.87 9.13 17.17
CA ALA A 257 -13.57 9.35 15.76
C ALA A 257 -14.08 10.72 15.30
N ASP A 258 -13.52 11.22 14.20
CA ASP A 258 -13.97 12.48 13.61
C ASP A 258 -15.43 12.30 13.14
N ASN A 259 -16.26 13.32 13.39
CA ASN A 259 -17.66 13.30 12.99
C ASN A 259 -17.79 13.74 11.52
N ASP A 260 -17.32 12.89 10.61
CA ASP A 260 -17.48 13.07 9.15
C ASP A 260 -18.91 12.71 8.69
N TRP A 261 -19.91 13.00 9.53
CA TRP A 261 -21.30 12.89 9.14
C TRP A 261 -21.59 13.97 8.11
N HIS A 262 -21.92 13.50 6.91
CA HIS A 262 -22.34 14.31 5.79
C HIS A 262 -23.77 13.91 5.43
N GLU A 263 -24.61 14.86 5.08
CA GLU A 263 -25.95 14.54 4.60
C GLU A 263 -25.84 13.61 3.36
N PRO A 264 -26.80 12.69 3.13
CA PRO A 264 -26.75 11.73 2.02
C PRO A 264 -26.52 12.35 0.63
N GLU A 265 -26.80 13.65 0.50
CA GLU A 265 -26.68 14.43 -0.73
C GLU A 265 -25.46 15.37 -0.77
N GLU A 266 -24.65 15.40 0.29
CA GLU A 266 -23.52 16.32 0.37
C GLU A 266 -22.43 15.92 -0.64
N ARG A 267 -22.03 16.89 -1.46
CA ARG A 267 -21.04 16.71 -2.53
C ARG A 267 -19.68 17.20 -2.06
N ASP A 268 -18.62 16.53 -2.49
CA ASP A 268 -17.25 16.99 -2.31
C ASP A 268 -16.96 18.24 -3.15
N LYS A 269 -15.78 18.84 -2.96
CA LYS A 269 -15.31 20.01 -3.73
C LYS A 269 -15.21 19.79 -5.25
N ASN A 270 -15.39 18.55 -5.71
CA ASN A 270 -15.39 18.15 -7.12
C ASN A 270 -16.80 17.70 -7.59
N GLY A 271 -17.85 17.94 -6.78
CA GLY A 271 -19.24 17.64 -7.13
C GLY A 271 -19.65 16.16 -6.99
N LYS A 272 -18.82 15.29 -6.40
CA LYS A 272 -19.17 13.87 -6.19
C LYS A 272 -19.85 13.66 -4.84
N LEU A 273 -20.86 12.81 -4.79
CA LEU A 273 -21.51 12.41 -3.54
C LEU A 273 -20.49 11.82 -2.56
N LYS A 274 -20.46 12.35 -1.34
CA LYS A 274 -19.63 11.81 -0.28
C LYS A 274 -20.16 10.41 0.08
N LYS A 275 -19.25 9.43 0.18
CA LYS A 275 -19.63 8.07 0.53
C LYS A 275 -20.16 8.06 1.97
N PRO A 276 -21.24 7.31 2.26
CA PRO A 276 -21.74 7.21 3.63
C PRO A 276 -20.66 6.62 4.55
N PRO A 277 -20.59 7.05 5.82
CA PRO A 277 -19.62 6.53 6.76
C PRO A 277 -19.81 5.01 6.93
N LYS A 278 -18.69 4.28 6.92
CA LYS A 278 -18.69 2.81 7.08
C LYS A 278 -18.99 2.33 8.50
N LEU A 279 -19.12 3.25 9.46
CA LEU A 279 -19.55 2.93 10.82
C LEU A 279 -21.08 3.09 10.89
N SER A 280 -21.80 1.98 10.69
CA SER A 280 -23.13 1.88 11.26
C SER A 280 -22.98 1.85 12.78
N MET A 281 -23.39 2.91 13.46
CA MET A 281 -23.62 2.84 14.90
C MET A 281 -24.81 1.89 15.11
N ALA A 282 -24.51 0.65 15.46
CA ALA A 282 -25.49 -0.22 16.09
C ALA A 282 -25.59 0.25 17.56
N GLY A 283 -26.79 0.72 17.93
CA GLY A 283 -27.14 1.06 19.31
C GLY A 283 -27.20 -0.16 20.23
#